data_AF-A0AAE1G9C8-F1
#
_entry.id   AF-A0AAE1G9C8-F1
#
_cell.length_a   1.000
_cell.length_b   1.000
_cell.length_c   1.000
_cell.angle_alpha   90.00
_cell.angle_beta   90.00
_cell.angle_gamma   90.00
#
_symmetry.space_group_name_H-M   'P 1'
#
loop_
_entity.id
_entity.type
_entity.pdbx_description
1 polymer ?
#
loop_
_entity_poly.entity_id
_entity_poly.type
_entity_poly.pdbx_seq_one_letter_code
_entity_poly.pdbx_strand_id
1 'polypeptide(L)'
;MKEQAEQVLKKTYKRRESITQKVTEPPWINDEIRKKISQRRNLNKRKRNAETPEVKEEMQRLYKEKKNEVQTVIKEEIYKHERKITDEVKNSSEKGKRIWEHINKLKGKTQTKEEDHTLYNDDGNKMSEQEMISKLKEFWSNIYQKHDNNIKEVWNKEEMEKLCVHDRDNKSVNSNNTKMITPVRV
;
A
#
# COMPACT_ATOMS: atom_id res chain seq x y z
N MET A 1 -14.35 -10.02 50.97
CA MET A 1 -13.60 -10.76 49.92
C MET A 1 -14.18 -10.58 48.51
N LYS A 2 -15.50 -10.68 48.28
CA LYS A 2 -16.09 -10.48 46.94
C LYS A 2 -15.92 -9.05 46.40
N GLU A 3 -16.14 -8.02 47.22
CA GLU A 3 -15.99 -6.60 46.80
C GLU A 3 -14.55 -6.23 46.44
N GLN A 4 -13.55 -6.75 47.17
CA GLN A 4 -12.14 -6.52 46.87
C GLN A 4 -11.72 -7.18 45.54
N ALA A 5 -12.29 -8.35 45.23
CA ALA A 5 -12.04 -9.02 43.96
C ALA A 5 -12.62 -8.25 42.77
N GLU A 6 -13.81 -7.66 42.92
CA GLU A 6 -14.44 -6.82 41.88
C GLU A 6 -13.73 -5.49 41.65
N GLN A 7 -13.13 -4.88 42.69
CA GLN A 7 -12.30 -3.67 42.54
C GLN A 7 -10.99 -3.94 41.79
N VAL A 8 -10.35 -5.09 42.01
CA VAL A 8 -9.06 -5.45 41.39
C VAL A 8 -9.24 -6.02 39.96
N LEU A 9 -10.32 -6.75 39.71
CA LEU A 9 -10.59 -7.38 38.40
C LEU A 9 -11.44 -6.47 37.49
N LYS A 10 -10.96 -5.27 37.16
CA LYS A 10 -11.49 -4.52 36.02
C LYS A 10 -11.07 -5.23 34.72
N LYS A 11 -11.80 -6.26 34.32
CA LYS A 11 -11.64 -6.90 33.00
C LYS A 11 -12.10 -5.92 31.93
N THR A 12 -11.17 -5.16 31.37
CA THR A 12 -11.41 -4.37 30.16
C THR A 12 -11.47 -5.33 28.98
N TYR A 13 -12.68 -5.68 28.56
CA TYR A 13 -12.86 -6.34 27.27
C TYR A 13 -12.60 -5.28 26.20
N LYS A 14 -11.53 -5.47 25.40
CA LYS A 14 -11.39 -4.72 24.15
C LYS A 14 -12.57 -5.11 23.27
N ARG A 15 -13.58 -4.24 23.20
CA ARG A 15 -14.62 -4.32 22.18
C ARG A 15 -13.88 -4.36 20.86
N ARG A 16 -14.06 -5.42 20.07
CA ARG A 16 -13.66 -5.37 18.66
C ARG A 16 -14.47 -4.23 18.07
N GLU A 17 -13.83 -3.09 17.84
CA GLU A 17 -14.38 -2.08 16.97
C GLU A 17 -14.82 -2.81 15.71
N SER A 18 -16.07 -2.59 15.30
CA SER A 18 -16.53 -3.12 14.03
C SER A 18 -15.53 -2.63 13.00
N ILE A 19 -14.79 -3.54 12.38
CA ILE A 19 -14.00 -3.24 11.20
C ILE A 19 -15.05 -2.88 10.14
N THR A 20 -15.46 -1.61 10.12
CA THR A 20 -16.33 -1.01 9.11
C THR A 20 -15.56 -0.82 7.80
N GLN A 21 -14.28 -1.20 7.76
CA GLN A 21 -13.55 -1.38 6.53
C GLN A 21 -14.10 -2.62 5.82
N LYS A 22 -14.66 -2.39 4.64
CA LYS A 22 -15.05 -3.40 3.68
C LYS A 22 -13.84 -4.31 3.44
N VAL A 23 -13.80 -5.47 4.10
CA VAL A 23 -12.73 -6.45 3.95
C VAL A 23 -12.73 -6.86 2.48
N THR A 24 -11.79 -6.34 1.71
CA THR A 24 -11.59 -6.73 0.32
C THR A 24 -11.22 -8.18 0.31
N GLU A 25 -11.98 -8.97 -0.43
CA GLU A 25 -11.72 -10.40 -0.49
C GLU A 25 -10.38 -10.66 -1.21
N PRO A 26 -9.69 -11.75 -0.84
CA PRO A 26 -8.43 -12.10 -1.49
C PRO A 26 -8.61 -12.29 -3.00
N PRO A 27 -7.63 -11.90 -3.85
CA PRO A 27 -7.75 -11.97 -5.31
C PRO A 27 -7.97 -13.38 -5.88
N TRP A 28 -7.57 -14.42 -5.13
CA TRP A 28 -7.70 -15.82 -5.53
C TRP A 28 -9.08 -16.42 -5.22
N ILE A 29 -10.01 -15.68 -4.59
CA ILE A 29 -11.34 -16.21 -4.30
C ILE A 29 -12.24 -16.13 -5.54
N ASN A 30 -12.60 -17.29 -6.08
CA ASN A 30 -13.52 -17.40 -7.21
C ASN A 30 -14.93 -17.81 -6.76
N ASP A 31 -15.91 -17.70 -7.66
CA ASP A 31 -17.31 -18.03 -7.34
C ASP A 31 -17.54 -19.51 -7.03
N GLU A 32 -16.70 -20.39 -7.55
CA GLU A 32 -16.76 -21.82 -7.23
C GLU A 32 -16.39 -22.08 -5.77
N ILE A 33 -15.30 -21.47 -5.29
CA ILE A 33 -14.87 -21.51 -3.88
C ILE A 33 -15.98 -20.92 -3.00
N ARG A 34 -16.63 -19.81 -3.41
CA ARG A 34 -17.78 -19.25 -2.68
C ARG A 34 -18.92 -20.26 -2.57
N LYS A 35 -19.28 -20.92 -3.67
CA LYS A 35 -20.34 -21.94 -3.71
C LYS A 35 -20.00 -23.12 -2.79
N LYS A 36 -18.78 -23.66 -2.87
CA LYS A 36 -18.35 -24.79 -2.01
C LYS A 36 -18.30 -24.39 -0.53
N ILE A 37 -17.84 -23.18 -0.20
CA ILE A 37 -17.90 -22.65 1.18
C ILE A 37 -19.35 -22.52 1.66
N SER A 38 -20.26 -22.06 0.80
CA SER A 38 -21.70 -21.96 1.10
C SER A 38 -22.30 -23.33 1.41
N GLN A 39 -22.02 -24.33 0.57
CA GLN A 39 -22.45 -25.72 0.80
C GLN A 39 -21.93 -26.26 2.14
N ARG A 40 -20.64 -26.06 2.45
CA ARG A 40 -20.06 -26.44 3.75
C ARG A 40 -20.76 -25.76 4.92
N ARG A 41 -21.10 -24.47 4.79
CA ARG A 41 -21.85 -23.72 5.82
C ARG A 41 -23.24 -24.30 6.02
N ASN A 42 -23.93 -24.67 4.93
CA ASN A 42 -25.26 -25.28 4.98
C ASN A 42 -25.22 -26.67 5.65
N LEU A 43 -24.22 -27.50 5.34
CA LEU A 43 -24.00 -28.77 6.05
C LEU A 43 -23.77 -28.57 7.55
N ASN A 44 -22.98 -27.56 7.93
CA ASN A 44 -22.75 -27.27 9.34
C ASN A 44 -24.00 -26.71 10.06
N LYS A 45 -24.90 -26.03 9.34
CA LYS A 45 -26.23 -25.67 9.88
C LYS A 45 -27.08 -26.92 10.10
N ARG A 46 -27.20 -27.79 9.09
CA ARG A 46 -27.96 -29.05 9.18
C ARG A 46 -27.46 -29.95 10.30
N LYS A 47 -26.13 -30.11 10.42
CA LYS A 47 -25.50 -30.88 11.52
C LYS A 47 -25.84 -30.35 12.91
N ARG A 48 -25.93 -29.03 13.09
CA ARG A 48 -26.28 -28.42 14.38
C ARG A 48 -27.75 -28.61 14.75
N ASN A 49 -28.61 -28.70 13.74
CA ASN A 49 -30.06 -28.83 13.89
C ASN A 49 -30.55 -30.27 13.67
N ALA A 50 -29.65 -31.26 13.64
CA ALA A 50 -30.03 -32.65 13.46
C ALA A 50 -30.64 -33.20 14.77
N GLU A 51 -31.83 -33.77 14.67
CA GLU A 51 -32.59 -34.33 15.81
C GLU A 51 -32.07 -35.72 16.21
N THR A 52 -31.81 -36.58 15.22
CA THR A 52 -31.35 -37.96 15.44
C THR A 52 -29.82 -38.05 15.45
N PRO A 53 -29.22 -38.85 16.35
CA PRO A 53 -27.77 -39.06 16.41
C PRO A 53 -27.18 -39.61 15.09
N GLU A 54 -27.89 -40.52 14.42
CA GLU A 54 -27.46 -41.11 13.13
C GLU A 54 -27.36 -40.04 12.03
N VAL A 55 -28.37 -39.18 11.89
CA VAL A 55 -28.38 -38.06 10.95
C VAL A 55 -27.25 -37.09 11.26
N LYS A 56 -26.96 -36.87 12.54
CA LYS A 56 -25.86 -36.00 12.98
C LYS A 56 -24.50 -36.56 12.58
N GLU A 57 -24.29 -37.87 12.72
CA GLU A 57 -23.06 -38.55 12.32
C GLU A 57 -22.85 -38.50 10.80
N GLU A 58 -23.90 -38.77 10.03
CA GLU A 58 -23.86 -38.67 8.57
C GLU A 58 -23.53 -37.24 8.11
N MET A 59 -24.19 -36.24 8.68
CA MET A 59 -23.90 -34.83 8.38
C MET A 59 -22.49 -34.42 8.82
N GLN A 60 -21.95 -35.04 9.88
CA GLN A 60 -20.57 -34.82 10.31
C GLN A 60 -19.57 -35.43 9.32
N ARG A 61 -19.85 -36.61 8.78
CA ARG A 61 -19.04 -37.25 7.73
C ARG A 61 -19.01 -36.39 6.46
N LEU A 62 -20.19 -36.02 5.94
CA LEU A 62 -20.32 -35.16 4.76
C LEU A 62 -19.67 -33.78 4.96
N TYR A 63 -19.80 -33.21 6.16
CA TYR A 63 -19.13 -31.95 6.49
C TYR A 63 -17.59 -32.08 6.42
N LYS A 64 -17.02 -33.17 6.95
CA LYS A 64 -15.57 -33.41 6.89
C LYS A 64 -15.10 -33.56 5.44
N GLU A 65 -15.84 -34.30 4.63
CA GLU A 65 -15.55 -34.48 3.21
C GLU A 65 -15.56 -33.13 2.47
N LYS A 66 -16.65 -32.36 2.58
CA LYS A 66 -16.73 -31.02 1.97
C LYS A 66 -15.70 -30.03 2.53
N LYS A 67 -15.29 -30.18 3.79
CA LYS A 67 -14.20 -29.37 4.37
C LYS A 67 -12.89 -29.65 3.65
N ASN A 68 -12.57 -30.93 3.43
CA ASN A 68 -11.36 -31.34 2.72
C ASN A 68 -11.41 -30.88 1.25
N GLU A 69 -12.53 -31.08 0.58
CA GLU A 69 -12.73 -30.63 -0.81
C GLU A 69 -12.49 -29.11 -0.95
N VAL A 70 -13.14 -28.31 -0.10
CA VAL A 70 -12.94 -26.85 -0.07
C VAL A 70 -11.48 -26.50 0.18
N GLN A 71 -10.81 -27.20 1.10
CA GLN A 71 -9.42 -26.95 1.42
C GLN A 71 -8.49 -27.26 0.23
N THR A 72 -8.73 -28.34 -0.50
CA THR A 72 -7.97 -28.70 -1.70
C THR A 72 -8.13 -27.63 -2.78
N VAL A 73 -9.37 -27.24 -3.09
CA VAL A 73 -9.65 -26.23 -4.12
C VAL A 73 -9.02 -24.88 -3.77
N ILE A 74 -9.09 -24.47 -2.49
CA ILE A 74 -8.44 -23.23 -2.04
C ILE A 74 -6.92 -23.32 -2.21
N LYS A 75 -6.29 -24.43 -1.84
CA LYS A 75 -4.84 -24.62 -2.00
C LYS A 75 -4.41 -24.54 -3.47
N GLU A 76 -5.14 -25.21 -4.35
CA GLU A 76 -4.88 -25.19 -5.78
C GLU A 76 -4.99 -23.76 -6.35
N GLU A 77 -6.02 -23.02 -5.96
CA GLU A 77 -6.24 -21.68 -6.48
C GLU A 77 -5.22 -20.66 -5.95
N ILE A 78 -4.82 -20.79 -4.68
CA ILE A 78 -3.70 -20.03 -4.11
C ILE A 78 -2.42 -20.33 -4.91
N TYR A 79 -2.13 -21.62 -5.16
CA TYR A 79 -0.93 -22.02 -5.89
C TYR A 79 -0.90 -21.46 -7.31
N LYS A 80 -2.04 -21.50 -8.03
CA LYS A 80 -2.15 -20.89 -9.37
C LYS A 80 -1.89 -19.39 -9.32
N HIS A 81 -2.44 -18.70 -8.33
CA HIS A 81 -2.26 -17.27 -8.16
C HIS A 81 -0.79 -16.91 -7.85
N GLU A 82 -0.15 -17.65 -6.93
CA GLU A 82 1.26 -17.46 -6.58
C GLU A 82 2.18 -17.74 -7.78
N ARG A 83 1.91 -18.79 -8.55
CA ARG A 83 2.63 -19.08 -9.79
C ARG A 83 2.50 -17.94 -10.79
N LYS A 84 1.28 -17.42 -10.99
CA LYS A 84 1.02 -16.28 -11.88
C LYS A 84 1.83 -15.05 -11.46
N ILE A 85 1.84 -14.70 -10.18
CA ILE A 85 2.66 -13.59 -9.66
C ILE A 85 4.14 -13.84 -9.91
N THR A 86 4.60 -15.07 -9.67
CA THR A 86 6.01 -15.45 -9.86
C THR A 86 6.41 -15.32 -11.33
N ASP A 87 5.56 -15.75 -12.25
CA ASP A 87 5.79 -15.64 -13.70
C ASP A 87 5.77 -14.17 -14.15
N GLU A 88 4.86 -13.35 -13.63
CA GLU A 88 4.84 -11.90 -13.86
C GLU A 88 6.14 -11.22 -13.44
N VAL A 89 6.65 -11.55 -12.24
CA VAL A 89 7.92 -11.03 -11.75
C VAL A 89 9.09 -11.54 -12.61
N LYS A 90 9.12 -12.84 -12.92
CA LYS A 90 10.23 -13.48 -13.65
C LYS A 90 10.37 -12.99 -15.09
N ASN A 91 9.25 -12.75 -15.77
CA ASN A 91 9.20 -12.35 -17.17
C ASN A 91 9.23 -10.82 -17.36
N SER A 92 9.13 -10.04 -16.29
CA SER A 92 9.26 -8.58 -16.36
C SER A 92 10.69 -8.14 -16.68
N SER A 93 10.83 -7.05 -17.42
CA SER A 93 12.13 -6.37 -17.64
C SER A 93 12.63 -5.71 -16.34
N GLU A 94 11.73 -5.15 -15.52
CA GLU A 94 12.01 -4.48 -14.25
C GLU A 94 11.87 -5.42 -13.02
N LYS A 95 12.54 -6.58 -13.03
CA LYS A 95 12.38 -7.63 -11.99
C LYS A 95 12.52 -7.11 -10.56
N GLY A 96 13.59 -6.33 -10.30
CA GLY A 96 13.88 -5.81 -8.96
C GLY A 96 12.76 -4.91 -8.42
N LYS A 97 12.22 -4.02 -9.27
CA LYS A 97 11.12 -3.12 -8.89
C LYS A 97 9.84 -3.89 -8.60
N ARG A 98 9.47 -4.87 -9.44
CA ARG A 98 8.29 -5.73 -9.24
C ARG A 98 8.37 -6.57 -7.96
N ILE A 99 9.57 -7.07 -7.63
CA ILE A 99 9.82 -7.75 -6.34
C ILE A 99 9.53 -6.79 -5.19
N TRP A 100 10.09 -5.59 -5.21
CA TRP A 100 9.88 -4.59 -4.16
C TRP A 100 8.42 -4.14 -4.04
N GLU A 101 7.72 -3.96 -5.15
CA GLU A 101 6.28 -3.67 -5.16
C GLU A 101 5.47 -4.77 -4.46
N HIS A 102 5.75 -6.04 -4.77
CA HIS A 102 5.10 -7.16 -4.10
C HIS A 102 5.45 -7.26 -2.62
N ILE A 103 6.72 -7.06 -2.24
CA ILE A 103 7.16 -7.02 -0.83
C ILE A 103 6.42 -5.90 -0.07
N ASN A 104 6.30 -4.72 -0.66
CA ASN A 104 5.61 -3.59 -0.04
C ASN A 104 4.11 -3.85 0.12
N LYS A 105 3.46 -4.43 -0.90
CA LYS A 105 2.07 -4.90 -0.81
C LYS A 105 1.88 -5.92 0.33
N LEU A 106 2.77 -6.91 0.45
CA LEU A 106 2.72 -7.92 1.51
C LEU A 106 2.94 -7.34 2.92
N LYS A 107 3.80 -6.33 3.04
CA LYS A 107 4.04 -5.60 4.30
C LYS A 107 2.89 -4.65 4.68
N GLY A 108 1.83 -4.55 3.87
CA GLY A 108 0.72 -3.63 4.11
C GLY A 108 1.10 -2.17 3.83
N LYS A 109 2.23 -1.91 3.18
CA LYS A 109 2.57 -0.60 2.61
C LYS A 109 1.82 -0.44 1.28
N THR A 110 0.49 -0.53 1.33
CA THR A 110 -0.37 -0.17 0.22
C THR A 110 -0.18 1.32 0.01
N GLN A 111 0.26 1.70 -1.20
CA GLN A 111 0.44 3.08 -1.70
C GLN A 111 0.32 4.11 -0.59
N THR A 112 1.47 4.60 -0.10
CA THR A 112 1.51 5.90 0.57
C THR A 112 0.56 6.77 -0.24
N LYS A 113 -0.56 7.19 0.38
CA LYS A 113 -1.39 8.22 -0.24
C LYS A 113 -0.40 9.30 -0.65
N GLU A 114 -0.53 9.84 -1.86
CA GLU A 114 0.19 11.06 -2.18
C GLU A 114 -0.23 12.06 -1.11
N GLU A 115 0.61 12.19 -0.08
CA GLU A 115 0.45 13.19 0.95
C GLU A 115 0.85 14.47 0.25
N ASP A 116 -0.13 15.18 -0.27
CA ASP A 116 0.06 16.54 -0.74
C ASP A 116 0.56 17.37 0.45
N HIS A 117 1.88 17.48 0.56
CA HIS A 117 2.54 18.37 1.50
C HIS A 117 2.23 19.80 1.10
N THR A 118 1.10 20.29 1.60
CA THR A 118 0.69 21.68 1.46
C THR A 118 1.39 22.48 2.54
N LEU A 119 2.28 23.38 2.11
CA LEU A 119 2.95 24.33 2.99
C LEU A 119 2.03 25.55 3.20
N TYR A 120 1.98 26.03 4.43
CA TYR A 120 1.15 27.17 4.83
C TYR A 120 2.06 28.33 5.25
N ASN A 121 1.63 29.55 4.93
CA ASN A 121 2.25 30.78 5.41
C ASN A 121 2.00 30.94 6.91
N ASP A 122 2.72 31.89 7.53
CA ASP A 122 2.61 32.19 8.97
C ASP A 122 1.18 32.63 9.38
N ASP A 123 0.39 33.13 8.41
CA ASP A 123 -1.02 33.49 8.56
C ASP A 123 -2.00 32.31 8.38
N GLY A 124 -1.50 31.08 8.19
CA GLY A 124 -2.31 29.87 8.01
C GLY A 124 -2.89 29.68 6.61
N ASN A 125 -2.52 30.52 5.63
CA ASN A 125 -2.96 30.40 4.24
C ASN A 125 -2.05 29.47 3.42
N LYS A 126 -2.64 28.68 2.51
CA LYS A 126 -1.87 27.78 1.62
C LYS A 126 -0.93 28.61 0.74
N MET A 127 0.36 28.29 0.78
CA MET A 127 1.38 28.96 -0.01
C MET A 127 1.25 28.59 -1.49
N SER A 128 1.43 29.58 -2.35
CA SER A 128 1.67 29.33 -3.77
C SER A 128 3.08 28.77 -4.02
N GLU A 129 3.27 28.12 -5.15
CA GLU A 129 4.57 27.55 -5.55
C GLU A 129 5.68 28.61 -5.64
N GLN A 130 5.35 29.82 -6.10
CA GLN A 130 6.30 30.93 -6.23
C GLN A 130 6.74 31.51 -4.87
N GLU A 131 5.81 31.59 -3.91
CA GLU A 131 6.11 32.02 -2.54
C GLU A 131 7.00 31.00 -1.83
N MET A 132 6.75 29.70 -2.04
CA MET A 132 7.58 28.63 -1.49
C MET A 132 9.02 28.72 -2.00
N ILE A 133 9.20 28.85 -3.32
CA ILE A 133 10.54 28.98 -3.93
C ILE A 133 11.26 30.20 -3.37
N SER A 134 10.56 31.32 -3.20
CA SER A 134 11.15 32.56 -2.69
C SER A 134 11.63 32.42 -1.25
N LYS A 135 10.80 31.88 -0.34
CA LYS A 135 11.20 31.64 1.06
C LYS A 135 12.33 30.61 1.16
N LEU A 136 12.30 29.56 0.34
CA LEU A 136 13.36 28.55 0.30
C LEU A 136 14.69 29.19 -0.13
N LYS A 137 14.66 30.02 -1.17
CA LYS A 137 15.84 30.75 -1.68
C LYS A 137 16.40 31.72 -0.64
N GLU A 138 15.53 32.44 0.06
CA GLU A 138 15.92 33.35 1.14
C GLU A 138 16.59 32.59 2.29
N PHE A 139 15.99 31.47 2.74
CA PHE A 139 16.53 30.63 3.79
C PHE A 139 17.92 30.10 3.45
N TRP A 140 18.10 29.53 2.25
CA TRP A 140 19.40 29.03 1.81
C TRP A 140 20.40 30.16 1.57
N SER A 141 19.98 31.30 1.01
CA SER A 141 20.85 32.47 0.85
C SER A 141 21.41 32.92 2.19
N ASN A 142 20.59 32.97 3.23
CA ASN A 142 21.02 33.33 4.58
C ASN A 142 22.02 32.31 5.17
N ILE A 143 21.88 31.02 4.86
CA ILE A 143 22.85 30.00 5.29
C ILE A 143 24.18 30.16 4.53
N TYR A 144 24.13 30.33 3.22
CA TYR A 144 25.33 30.49 2.39
C TYR A 144 26.12 31.76 2.69
N GLN A 145 25.48 32.78 3.26
CA GLN A 145 26.12 34.05 3.65
C GLN A 145 26.71 34.03 5.07
N LYS A 146 26.43 33.01 5.89
CA LYS A 146 26.93 32.95 7.29
C LYS A 146 28.40 32.56 7.42
N HIS A 147 29.00 32.03 6.37
CA HIS A 147 30.41 31.65 6.35
C HIS A 147 31.05 32.25 5.10
N ASP A 148 32.32 32.66 5.20
CA ASP A 148 33.09 33.06 4.02
C ASP A 148 33.11 31.90 3.03
N ASN A 149 32.45 32.10 1.90
CA ASN A 149 32.23 31.06 0.91
C ASN A 149 33.51 30.89 0.06
N ASN A 150 34.51 30.22 0.63
CA ASN A 150 35.79 29.90 -0.01
C ASN A 150 35.68 28.79 -1.07
N ILE A 151 34.49 28.58 -1.64
CA ILE A 151 34.27 27.56 -2.67
C ILE A 151 35.16 27.77 -3.90
N LYS A 152 35.60 29.02 -4.15
CA LYS A 152 36.58 29.36 -5.20
C LYS A 152 38.00 28.85 -4.91
N GLU A 153 38.35 28.59 -3.65
CA GLU A 153 39.65 28.03 -3.26
C GLU A 153 39.65 26.50 -3.36
N VAL A 154 38.49 25.88 -3.19
CA VAL A 154 38.31 24.42 -3.24
C VAL A 154 38.03 23.94 -4.67
N TRP A 155 37.32 24.74 -5.47
CA TRP A 155 36.94 24.35 -6.82
C TRP A 155 37.97 24.85 -7.83
N ASN A 156 38.72 23.89 -8.39
CA ASN A 156 39.70 24.15 -9.43
C ASN A 156 38.99 24.67 -10.71
N LYS A 157 39.56 25.66 -11.40
CA LYS A 157 38.92 26.29 -12.58
C LYS A 157 38.49 25.27 -13.64
N GLU A 158 39.24 24.17 -13.79
CA GLU A 158 38.92 23.08 -14.73
C GLU A 158 37.68 22.26 -14.33
N GLU A 159 37.37 22.12 -13.05
CA GLU A 159 36.18 21.38 -12.58
C GLU A 159 34.90 22.21 -12.70
N MET A 160 35.01 23.52 -12.45
CA MET A 160 33.94 24.51 -12.68
C MET A 160 33.50 24.55 -14.14
N GLU A 161 34.45 24.47 -15.07
CA GLU A 161 34.17 24.50 -16.51
C GLU A 161 33.45 23.22 -16.98
N LYS A 162 33.84 22.06 -16.45
CA LYS A 162 33.13 20.78 -16.71
C LYS A 162 31.68 20.80 -16.24
N LEU A 163 31.38 21.41 -15.08
CA LEU A 163 30.01 21.53 -14.56
C LEU A 163 29.16 22.54 -15.35
N CYS A 164 29.74 23.68 -15.74
CA CYS A 164 29.04 24.69 -16.55
C CYS A 164 28.68 24.19 -17.96
N VAL A 165 29.48 23.29 -18.55
CA VAL A 165 29.18 22.68 -19.86
C VAL A 165 27.95 21.78 -19.77
N HIS A 166 27.78 21.02 -18.69
CA HIS A 166 26.60 20.16 -18.51
C HIS A 166 25.27 20.94 -18.39
N ASP A 167 25.28 22.16 -17.85
CA ASP A 167 24.08 23.01 -17.78
C ASP A 167 23.69 23.66 -19.11
N ARG A 168 24.67 23.90 -20.02
CA ARG A 168 24.39 24.39 -21.38
C ARG A 168 23.74 23.31 -22.24
N ASP A 169 24.18 22.06 -22.10
CA ASP A 169 23.64 20.93 -22.86
C ASP A 169 22.25 20.50 -22.34
N ASN A 170 21.98 20.60 -21.03
CA ASN A 170 20.67 20.30 -20.46
C ASN A 170 19.58 21.35 -20.76
N LYS A 171 19.95 22.63 -21.00
CA LYS A 171 19.00 23.64 -21.49
C LYS A 171 18.56 23.40 -22.95
N SER A 172 19.38 22.72 -23.75
CA SER A 172 19.03 22.35 -25.13
C SER A 172 18.04 21.17 -25.22
N VAL A 173 17.93 20.35 -24.17
CA VAL A 173 17.06 19.16 -24.19
C VAL A 173 15.67 19.46 -23.61
N ASN A 174 15.54 20.49 -22.77
CA ASN A 174 14.26 20.81 -22.10
C ASN A 174 13.39 21.88 -22.79
N SER A 175 13.81 22.40 -23.96
CA SER A 175 13.01 23.35 -24.75
C SER A 175 11.99 22.70 -25.70
N ASN A 176 11.97 21.36 -25.83
CA ASN A 176 11.14 20.67 -26.82
C ASN A 176 9.91 19.94 -26.27
N ASN A 177 9.55 20.11 -24.98
CA ASN A 177 8.38 19.41 -24.42
C ASN A 177 7.32 20.31 -23.76
N THR A 178 7.16 21.53 -24.27
CA THR A 178 5.95 22.34 -24.02
C THR A 178 5.12 22.42 -25.30
N LYS A 179 4.51 21.30 -25.70
CA LYS A 179 3.38 21.35 -26.64
C LYS A 179 2.18 21.89 -25.87
N MET A 180 1.81 23.11 -26.24
CA MET A 180 0.51 23.75 -25.98
C MET A 180 -0.64 22.74 -26.03
N ILE A 181 -1.37 22.59 -24.92
CA ILE A 181 -2.75 22.13 -24.95
C ILE A 181 -3.60 23.36 -24.60
N THR A 182 -4.04 24.07 -25.63
CA THR A 182 -5.09 25.08 -25.52
C THR A 182 -6.43 24.37 -25.28
N PRO A 183 -7.27 24.82 -24.33
CA PRO A 183 -8.62 24.31 -24.20
C PRO A 183 -9.49 24.82 -25.36
N VAL A 184 -10.07 23.89 -26.11
CA VAL A 184 -11.14 24.14 -27.08
C VAL A 184 -12.41 24.47 -26.28
N ARG A 185 -12.92 25.69 -26.43
CA ARG A 185 -14.30 26.05 -26.06
C ARG A 185 -15.24 25.65 -27.20
N VAL A 186 -16.25 24.85 -26.88
CA VAL A 186 -17.57 24.88 -27.53
C VAL A 186 -18.60 25.01 -26.42
#